data_AF-A0A260VNI8-F1
#
_entry.id   AF-A0A260VNI8-F1
#
_cell.length_a   1.000
_cell.length_b   1.000
_cell.length_c   1.000
_cell.angle_alpha   90.00
_cell.angle_beta   90.00
_cell.angle_gamma   90.00
#
_symmetry.space_group_name_H-M   'P 1'
#
loop_
_entity.id
_entity.type
_entity.pdbx_description
1 polymer ?
#
loop_
_entity_poly.entity_id
_entity_poly.type
_entity_poly.pdbx_seq_one_letter_code
_entity_poly.pdbx_strand_id
1 'polypeptide(L)'
;MGTANGAPSPAPRDDNYAVNLEQARVFARGLAEHIETCSASIERAQSKAFRARADRAESKARAFESEASTLRTELYEMYRHVDAMTARFPELRSDPSVRG
;
A
#
# COMPACT_ATOMS: atom_id res chain seq x y z
N MET A 1 34.66 -21.00 3.48
CA MET A 1 33.64 -21.40 2.49
C MET A 1 32.49 -20.42 2.60
N GLY A 2 32.33 -19.55 1.61
CA GLY A 2 31.40 -18.41 1.65
C GLY A 2 29.97 -18.80 1.31
N THR A 3 29.02 -18.23 2.04
CA THR A 3 27.57 -18.44 1.92
C THR A 3 27.04 -17.83 0.62
N ALA A 4 26.54 -18.66 -0.29
CA ALA A 4 25.76 -18.22 -1.44
C ALA A 4 24.36 -17.79 -0.97
N ASN A 5 24.20 -16.50 -0.64
CA ASN A 5 22.89 -15.87 -0.55
C ASN A 5 22.34 -15.77 -1.98
N GLY A 6 21.65 -16.82 -2.42
CA GLY A 6 20.94 -16.86 -3.68
C GLY A 6 19.73 -15.93 -3.65
N ALA A 7 19.98 -14.63 -3.85
CA ALA A 7 18.93 -13.73 -4.28
C ALA A 7 18.39 -14.26 -5.62
N PRO A 8 17.07 -14.43 -5.79
CA PRO A 8 16.53 -14.85 -7.07
C PRO A 8 17.02 -13.90 -8.16
N SER A 9 17.63 -14.45 -9.22
CA SER A 9 18.01 -13.66 -10.39
C SER A 9 16.77 -12.95 -10.92
N PRO A 10 16.84 -11.64 -11.22
CA PRO A 10 15.69 -10.91 -11.75
C PRO A 10 15.19 -11.60 -13.02
N ALA A 11 13.86 -11.61 -13.21
CA ALA A 11 13.25 -12.16 -14.41
C ALA A 11 13.93 -11.58 -15.66
N PRO A 12 14.10 -12.36 -16.75
CA PRO A 12 14.72 -11.88 -17.97
C PRO A 12 14.04 -10.60 -18.45
N ARG A 13 14.83 -9.55 -18.70
CA ARG A 13 14.33 -8.29 -19.24
C ARG A 13 14.03 -8.50 -20.72
N ASP A 14 12.76 -8.63 -21.05
CA ASP A 14 12.30 -8.72 -22.44
C ASP A 14 12.32 -7.34 -23.13
N ASP A 15 12.07 -7.31 -24.44
CA ASP A 15 12.06 -6.09 -25.25
C ASP A 15 11.05 -5.04 -24.74
N ASN A 16 10.03 -5.46 -23.98
CA ASN A 16 8.99 -4.59 -23.42
C ASN A 16 9.29 -4.14 -21.98
N TYR A 17 10.43 -4.55 -21.39
CA TYR A 17 10.75 -4.28 -19.99
C TYR A 17 10.69 -2.79 -19.65
N ALA A 18 11.24 -1.93 -20.53
CA ALA A 18 11.26 -0.49 -20.32
C ALA A 18 9.85 0.12 -20.29
N VAL A 19 8.97 -0.31 -21.20
CA VAL A 19 7.57 0.16 -21.27
C VAL A 19 6.79 -0.34 -20.05
N ASN A 20 6.96 -1.62 -19.70
CA ASN A 20 6.30 -2.22 -18.55
C ASN A 20 6.77 -1.58 -17.23
N LEU A 21 8.05 -1.22 -17.13
CA LEU A 21 8.59 -0.50 -15.98
C LEU A 21 7.97 0.90 -15.86
N GLU A 22 7.82 1.63 -16.96
CA GLU A 22 7.21 2.96 -16.92
C GLU A 22 5.71 2.90 -16.56
N GLN A 23 4.98 1.92 -17.09
CA GLN A 23 3.60 1.65 -16.68
C GLN A 23 3.52 1.29 -15.19
N ALA A 24 4.45 0.47 -14.70
CA ALA A 24 4.53 0.12 -13.28
C ALA A 24 4.82 1.34 -12.42
N ARG A 25 5.64 2.30 -12.86
CA ARG A 25 5.85 3.57 -12.14
C ARG A 25 4.58 4.39 -12.04
N VAL A 26 3.83 4.54 -13.13
CA VAL A 26 2.56 5.27 -13.14
C VAL A 26 1.58 4.65 -12.13
N PHE A 27 1.44 3.33 -12.16
CA PHE A 27 0.54 2.63 -11.25
C PHE A 27 1.02 2.69 -9.79
N ALA A 28 2.33 2.55 -9.54
CA ALA A 28 2.90 2.65 -8.20
C ALA A 28 2.71 4.05 -7.59
N ARG A 29 2.82 5.12 -8.39
CA ARG A 29 2.49 6.49 -7.94
C ARG A 29 1.02 6.61 -7.53
N GLY A 30 0.10 6.13 -8.38
CA GLY A 30 -1.33 6.15 -8.06
C GLY A 30 -1.66 5.34 -6.81
N LEU A 31 -1.00 4.21 -6.59
CA LEU A 31 -1.14 3.43 -5.35
C LEU A 31 -0.60 4.18 -4.13
N ALA A 32 0.53 4.88 -4.24
CA ALA A 32 1.08 5.66 -3.13
C ALA A 32 0.11 6.77 -2.69
N GLU A 33 -0.46 7.52 -3.64
CA GLU A 33 -1.49 8.54 -3.36
C GLU A 33 -2.75 7.94 -2.71
N HIS A 34 -3.17 6.75 -3.17
CA HIS A 34 -4.34 6.06 -2.60
C HIS A 34 -4.04 5.52 -1.19
N ILE A 35 -2.83 5.02 -0.94
CA ILE A 35 -2.34 4.59 0.38
C ILE A 35 -2.40 5.76 1.38
N GLU A 36 -1.93 6.94 1.00
CA GLU A 36 -1.99 8.14 1.85
C GLU A 36 -3.44 8.51 2.18
N THR A 37 -4.30 8.54 1.17
CA THR A 37 -5.73 8.87 1.31
C THR A 37 -6.46 7.87 2.20
N CYS A 38 -6.18 6.57 2.01
CA CYS A 38 -6.74 5.49 2.80
C CYS A 38 -6.28 5.58 4.25
N SER A 39 -4.99 5.84 4.49
CA SER A 39 -4.40 6.02 5.82
C SER A 39 -5.06 7.20 6.55
N ALA A 40 -5.20 8.36 5.91
CA ALA A 40 -5.90 9.50 6.48
C ALA A 40 -7.38 9.20 6.77
N SER A 41 -8.04 8.39 5.95
CA SER A 41 -9.43 7.98 6.17
C SER A 41 -9.57 7.04 7.37
N ILE A 42 -8.62 6.12 7.59
CA ILE A 42 -8.55 5.28 8.79
C ILE A 42 -8.44 6.14 10.04
N GLU A 43 -7.53 7.11 10.06
CA GLU A 43 -7.33 8.02 11.20
C GLU A 43 -8.59 8.83 11.51
N ARG A 44 -9.27 9.32 10.47
CA ARG A 44 -10.54 10.04 10.61
C ARG A 44 -11.64 9.13 11.17
N ALA A 45 -11.77 7.90 10.67
CA ALA A 45 -12.76 6.94 11.16
C ALA A 45 -12.49 6.57 12.63
N GLN A 46 -11.24 6.30 13.01
CA GLN A 46 -10.84 6.06 14.39
C GLN A 46 -11.15 7.27 15.30
N SER A 47 -10.87 8.48 14.84
CA SER A 47 -11.16 9.71 15.58
C SER A 47 -12.67 9.90 15.80
N LYS A 48 -13.49 9.61 14.77
CA LYS A 48 -14.96 9.64 14.88
C LYS A 48 -15.48 8.56 15.83
N ALA A 49 -14.93 7.35 15.78
CA ALA A 49 -15.28 6.27 16.72
C ALA A 49 -14.99 6.68 18.17
N PHE A 50 -13.81 7.27 18.43
CA PHE A 50 -13.42 7.75 19.75
C PHE A 50 -14.41 8.80 20.29
N ARG A 51 -14.76 9.80 19.47
CA ARG A 51 -15.76 10.82 19.84
C ARG A 51 -17.13 10.21 20.11
N ALA A 52 -17.59 9.29 19.25
CA ALA A 52 -18.87 8.61 19.45
C ALA A 52 -18.92 7.79 20.75
N ARG A 53 -17.80 7.19 21.18
CA ARG A 53 -17.72 6.52 22.50
C ARG A 53 -17.81 7.52 23.65
N ALA A 54 -17.13 8.66 23.57
CA ALA A 54 -17.22 9.72 24.57
C ALA A 54 -18.67 10.23 24.72
N ASP A 55 -19.40 10.30 23.61
CA ASP A 55 -20.82 10.69 23.56
C ASP A 55 -21.79 9.55 23.93
N ARG A 56 -21.29 8.37 24.32
CA ARG A 56 -22.07 7.14 24.60
C ARG A 56 -22.95 6.66 23.43
N ALA A 57 -22.57 7.02 22.20
CA ALA A 57 -23.24 6.60 20.97
C ALA A 57 -22.64 5.28 20.43
N GLU A 58 -22.81 4.18 21.17
CA GLU A 58 -22.13 2.90 20.90
C GLU A 58 -22.34 2.35 19.48
N SER A 59 -23.56 2.44 18.94
CA SER A 59 -23.86 1.97 17.57
C SER A 59 -23.06 2.74 16.51
N LYS A 60 -22.94 4.07 16.67
CA LYS A 60 -22.12 4.91 15.79
C LYS A 60 -20.63 4.61 15.93
N ALA A 61 -20.15 4.39 17.16
CA ALA A 61 -18.77 4.01 17.40
C ALA A 61 -18.42 2.70 16.67
N ARG A 62 -19.26 1.67 16.80
CA ARG A 62 -19.08 0.38 16.10
C ARG A 62 -19.09 0.54 14.58
N ALA A 63 -19.94 1.39 14.04
CA ALA A 63 -19.97 1.66 12.59
C ALA A 63 -18.64 2.25 12.10
N PHE A 64 -18.11 3.27 12.78
CA PHE A 64 -16.81 3.86 12.44
C PHE A 64 -15.64 2.91 12.66
N GLU A 65 -15.70 2.03 13.66
CA GLU A 65 -14.70 0.99 13.87
C GLU A 65 -14.70 -0.04 12.74
N SER A 66 -15.89 -0.44 12.26
CA SER A 66 -16.04 -1.31 11.11
C SER A 66 -15.48 -0.67 9.85
N GLU A 67 -15.79 0.62 9.61
CA GLU A 67 -15.23 1.39 8.49
C GLU A 67 -13.70 1.40 8.53
N ALA A 68 -13.11 1.73 9.69
CA ALA A 68 -11.65 1.71 9.86
C ALA A 68 -11.06 0.31 9.66
N SER A 69 -11.78 -0.75 10.04
CA SER A 69 -11.34 -2.14 9.81
C SER A 69 -11.33 -2.49 8.32
N THR A 70 -12.38 -2.13 7.58
CA THR A 70 -12.45 -2.36 6.13
C THR A 70 -11.33 -1.62 5.41
N LEU A 71 -11.11 -0.34 5.75
CA LEU A 71 -10.04 0.46 5.16
C LEU A 71 -8.66 -0.12 5.47
N ARG A 72 -8.42 -0.66 6.68
CA ARG A 72 -7.16 -1.36 6.97
C ARG A 72 -6.95 -2.57 6.07
N THR A 73 -7.98 -3.36 5.82
CA THR A 73 -7.88 -4.49 4.88
C THR A 73 -7.49 -4.02 3.48
N GLU A 74 -8.14 -2.97 2.96
CA GLU A 74 -7.80 -2.38 1.67
C GLU A 74 -6.36 -1.85 1.64
N LEU A 75 -5.93 -1.18 2.71
CA LEU A 75 -4.56 -0.70 2.88
C LEU A 75 -3.53 -1.84 2.80
N TYR A 76 -3.80 -2.97 3.47
CA TYR A 76 -2.93 -4.15 3.39
C TYR A 76 -2.85 -4.72 1.97
N GLU A 77 -3.96 -4.76 1.24
CA GLU A 77 -3.99 -5.25 -0.15
C GLU A 77 -3.17 -4.35 -1.09
N MET A 78 -3.28 -3.03 -0.94
CA MET A 78 -2.47 -2.07 -1.69
C MET A 78 -0.98 -2.26 -1.45
N TYR A 79 -0.55 -2.38 -0.19
CA TYR A 79 0.86 -2.67 0.11
C TYR A 79 1.33 -3.99 -0.51
N ARG A 80 0.46 -5.01 -0.51
CA ARG A 80 0.77 -6.28 -1.18
C ARG A 80 0.96 -6.13 -2.69
N HIS A 81 0.19 -5.26 -3.34
CA HIS A 81 0.38 -4.95 -4.75
C HIS A 81 1.71 -4.22 -5.00
N VAL A 82 2.08 -3.27 -4.14
CA VAL A 82 3.40 -2.61 -4.19
C VAL A 82 4.53 -3.63 -4.04
N ASP A 83 4.43 -4.56 -3.08
CA ASP A 83 5.43 -5.62 -2.89
C ASP A 83 5.56 -6.52 -4.12
N ALA A 84 4.44 -6.94 -4.71
CA ALA A 84 4.44 -7.76 -5.92
C ALA A 84 5.07 -7.02 -7.12
N MET A 85 4.78 -5.72 -7.26
CA MET A 85 5.38 -4.89 -8.30
C MET A 85 6.87 -4.67 -8.10
N THR A 86 7.32 -4.38 -6.88
CA THR A 86 8.75 -4.18 -6.58
C THR A 86 9.54 -5.49 -6.68
N ALA A 87 8.90 -6.64 -6.49
CA ALA A 87 9.50 -7.94 -6.79
C ALA A 87 9.74 -8.13 -8.30
N ARG A 88 8.82 -7.66 -9.15
CA ARG A 88 8.93 -7.73 -10.62
C ARG A 88 9.82 -6.63 -11.21
N PHE A 89 9.77 -5.43 -10.65
CA PHE A 89 10.50 -4.23 -11.07
C PHE A 89 11.27 -3.64 -9.88
N PRO A 90 12.46 -4.18 -9.57
CA PRO A 90 13.26 -3.73 -8.43
C PRO A 90 13.61 -2.23 -8.44
N GLU A 91 13.65 -1.62 -9.63
CA GLU A 91 13.89 -0.18 -9.81
C GLU A 91 12.87 0.70 -9.07
N LEU A 92 11.65 0.19 -8.83
CA LEU A 92 10.61 0.92 -8.10
C LEU A 92 10.98 1.20 -6.63
N ARG A 93 11.87 0.40 -6.01
CA ARG A 93 12.27 0.62 -4.60
C ARG A 93 13.09 1.90 -4.40
N SER A 94 13.74 2.35 -5.46
CA SER A 94 14.57 3.55 -5.50
C SER A 94 13.83 4.73 -6.13
N ASP A 95 12.59 4.53 -6.58
CA ASP A 95 11.82 5.58 -7.24
C ASP A 95 11.29 6.56 -6.19
N PRO A 96 11.73 7.84 -6.22
CA PRO A 96 11.30 8.82 -5.24
C PRO A 96 9.81 9.15 -5.37
N SER A 97 9.20 8.91 -6.53
CA SER A 97 7.77 9.16 -6.73
C SER A 97 6.87 8.09 -6.12
N VAL A 98 7.43 6.96 -5.69
CA VAL A 98 6.72 5.87 -5.02
C VAL A 98 6.95 5.92 -3.49
N ARG A 99 7.93 6.68 -3.03
CA ARG A 99 8.19 6.96 -1.62
C ARG A 99 7.42 8.21 -1.20
N GLY A 100 6.13 8.05 -0.92
CA GLY A 100 5.39 9.05 -0.11
C GLY A 100 6.06 9.24 1.24
#